data_AF-A0A920VG93-F1
#
_entry.id   AF-A0A920VG93-F1
#
_cell.length_a   1.000
_cell.length_b   1.000
_cell.length_c   1.000
_cell.angle_alpha   90.00
_cell.angle_beta   90.00
_cell.angle_gamma   90.00
#
_symmetry.space_group_name_H-M   'P 1'
#
loop_
_entity.id
_entity.type
_entity.pdbx_description
1 polymer ?
#
loop_
_entity_poly.entity_id
_entity_poly.type
_entity_poly.pdbx_seq_one_letter_code
_entity_poly.pdbx_strand_id
1 'polypeptide(L)'
;MGADFQCTAAKYMSSPQSTGLAFGSEDMIRKLALQSFVSYEGRRIRGVGRPQKVDRQEMVGVVAAVRRWMTMNHEERLVDTETKCRNMLSPLLGIPGLTVELINNIIGHQPYGVTLEVDSDVTGITAHDSLTYLKPETHLSGLS
;
A
#
# COMPACT_ATOMS: atom_id res chain seq x y z
N MET A 1 -7.77 -18.67 -16.00
CA MET A 1 -8.13 -18.76 -14.56
C MET A 1 -9.56 -19.27 -14.46
N GLY A 2 -9.91 -20.08 -13.45
CA GLY A 2 -11.21 -20.77 -13.33
C GLY A 2 -11.81 -20.73 -11.93
N ALA A 3 -11.61 -19.64 -11.19
CA ALA A 3 -12.18 -19.48 -9.85
C ALA A 3 -13.61 -18.89 -9.93
N ASP A 4 -14.54 -19.47 -9.17
CA ASP A 4 -15.93 -19.00 -9.08
C ASP A 4 -16.08 -17.70 -8.26
N PHE A 5 -15.06 -17.37 -7.46
CA PHE A 5 -15.04 -16.25 -6.54
C PHE A 5 -13.61 -15.77 -6.23
N GLN A 6 -13.44 -14.45 -6.08
CA GLN A 6 -12.20 -13.81 -5.65
C GLN A 6 -12.50 -12.58 -4.80
N CYS A 7 -11.78 -12.42 -3.68
CA CYS A 7 -11.69 -11.15 -2.97
C CYS A 7 -10.32 -10.51 -3.20
N THR A 8 -10.27 -9.20 -3.39
CA THR A 8 -9.02 -8.45 -3.38
C THR A 8 -9.09 -7.28 -2.41
N ALA A 9 -7.97 -6.97 -1.75
CA ALA A 9 -7.85 -5.72 -1.03
C ALA A 9 -7.80 -4.57 -2.04
N ALA A 10 -8.58 -3.51 -1.83
CA ALA A 10 -8.60 -2.38 -2.74
C ALA A 10 -7.33 -1.51 -2.64
N LYS A 11 -6.47 -1.79 -1.66
CA LYS A 11 -5.20 -1.09 -1.38
C LYS A 11 -4.29 -0.94 -2.60
N TYR A 12 -4.26 -1.93 -3.49
CA TYR A 12 -3.39 -1.91 -4.67
C TYR A 12 -3.76 -0.78 -5.64
N MET A 13 -5.03 -0.35 -5.63
CA MET A 13 -5.54 0.75 -6.43
C MET A 13 -5.51 2.09 -5.70
N SER A 14 -4.78 2.19 -4.58
CA SER A 14 -4.73 3.37 -3.70
C SER A 14 -6.07 3.70 -3.02
N SER A 15 -6.91 2.70 -2.77
CA SER A 15 -8.10 2.80 -1.92
C SER A 15 -7.74 2.72 -0.42
N PRO A 16 -8.63 3.12 0.53
CA PRO A 16 -8.40 2.89 1.96
C PRO A 16 -8.07 1.43 2.29
N GLN A 17 -7.07 1.21 3.14
CA GLN A 17 -6.49 -0.12 3.43
C GLN A 17 -7.48 -1.11 4.06
N SER A 18 -8.50 -0.60 4.73
CA SER A 18 -9.61 -1.31 5.38
C SER A 18 -10.70 -1.81 4.41
N THR A 19 -10.53 -1.63 3.09
CA THR A 19 -11.55 -1.96 2.09
C THR A 19 -11.12 -3.07 1.13
N GLY A 20 -12.12 -3.81 0.62
CA GLY A 20 -11.92 -4.88 -0.36
C GLY A 20 -13.07 -4.97 -1.36
N LEU A 21 -12.78 -5.62 -2.49
CA LEU A 21 -13.74 -5.92 -3.55
C LEU A 21 -13.94 -7.42 -3.66
N ALA A 22 -15.20 -7.82 -3.81
CA ALA A 22 -15.63 -9.18 -4.07
C ALA A 22 -16.02 -9.32 -5.54
N PHE A 23 -15.46 -10.30 -6.23
CA PHE A 23 -15.74 -10.64 -7.63
C PHE A 23 -16.20 -12.09 -7.73
N GLY A 24 -17.14 -12.36 -8.63
CA GLY A 24 -17.66 -13.70 -8.86
C GLY A 24 -18.90 -13.64 -9.74
N SER A 25 -19.58 -14.78 -9.86
CA SER A 25 -20.87 -14.83 -10.54
C SER A 25 -21.90 -13.94 -9.84
N GLU A 26 -22.94 -13.52 -10.57
CA GLU A 26 -24.04 -12.76 -9.98
C GLU A 26 -24.68 -13.49 -8.80
N ASP A 27 -24.81 -14.81 -8.88
CA ASP A 27 -25.33 -15.64 -7.78
C ASP A 27 -24.42 -15.61 -6.55
N MET A 28 -23.09 -15.66 -6.75
CA MET A 28 -22.13 -15.54 -5.65
C MET A 28 -22.22 -14.17 -4.97
N ILE A 29 -22.25 -13.09 -5.74
CA ILE A 29 -22.38 -11.72 -5.22
C ILE A 29 -23.72 -11.55 -4.48
N ARG A 30 -24.81 -12.12 -5.02
CA ARG A 30 -26.12 -12.13 -4.35
C ARG A 30 -26.04 -12.83 -3.00
N LYS A 31 -25.43 -14.03 -2.93
CA LYS A 31 -25.24 -14.78 -1.67
C LYS A 31 -24.40 -14.01 -0.64
N LEU A 32 -23.36 -13.31 -1.09
CA LEU A 32 -22.55 -12.44 -0.22
C LEU A 32 -23.36 -11.23 0.28
N ALA A 33 -24.17 -10.61 -0.57
CA ALA A 33 -25.03 -9.50 -0.15
C ALA A 33 -26.06 -9.92 0.91
N LEU A 34 -26.49 -11.20 0.92
CA LEU A 34 -27.33 -11.75 2.00
C LEU A 34 -26.60 -11.81 3.35
N GLN A 35 -25.26 -11.84 3.36
CA GLN A 35 -24.47 -11.79 4.60
C GLN A 35 -24.32 -10.36 5.15
N SER A 36 -24.67 -9.33 4.37
CA SER A 36 -24.48 -7.94 4.75
C SER A 36 -25.41 -7.47 5.88
N PHE A 37 -25.03 -6.35 6.50
CA PHE A 37 -25.88 -5.63 7.45
C PHE A 37 -27.26 -5.26 6.88
N VAL A 38 -27.35 -4.91 5.59
CA VAL A 38 -28.63 -4.54 4.95
C VAL A 38 -29.61 -5.72 4.97
N SER A 39 -29.11 -6.92 4.71
CA SER A 39 -29.92 -8.15 4.78
C SER A 39 -30.26 -8.55 6.22
N TYR A 40 -29.39 -8.23 7.17
CA TYR A 40 -29.68 -8.41 8.59
C TYR A 40 -30.89 -7.59 9.03
N GLU A 41 -30.90 -6.28 8.75
CA GLU A 41 -31.99 -5.38 9.14
C GLU A 41 -33.24 -5.56 8.26
N GLY A 42 -33.08 -5.71 6.94
CA GLY A 42 -34.19 -5.70 5.99
C GLY A 42 -34.82 -7.07 5.71
N ARG A 43 -34.08 -8.17 5.93
CA ARG A 43 -34.52 -9.54 5.58
C ARG A 43 -34.45 -10.53 6.74
N ARG A 44 -34.05 -10.09 7.94
CA ARG A 44 -33.85 -10.92 9.14
C ARG A 44 -32.85 -12.06 8.93
N ILE A 45 -31.88 -11.87 8.02
CA ILE A 45 -30.83 -12.85 7.77
C ILE A 45 -29.67 -12.58 8.74
N ARG A 46 -29.39 -13.55 9.61
CA ARG A 46 -28.29 -13.46 10.59
C ARG A 46 -26.93 -13.77 9.95
N GLY A 47 -26.51 -12.90 9.03
CA GLY A 47 -25.23 -13.00 8.34
C GLY A 47 -24.04 -12.43 9.12
N VAL A 48 -22.83 -12.76 8.67
CA VAL A 48 -21.56 -12.36 9.31
C VAL A 48 -21.12 -10.93 9.01
N GLY A 49 -21.78 -10.22 8.09
CA GLY A 49 -21.35 -8.91 7.59
C GLY A 49 -21.71 -7.72 8.48
N ARG A 50 -22.43 -7.93 9.59
CA ARG A 50 -22.79 -6.84 10.53
C ARG A 50 -21.57 -6.12 11.14
N PRO A 51 -20.50 -6.81 11.59
CA PRO A 51 -19.25 -6.17 12.01
C PRO A 51 -18.33 -5.75 10.86
N GLN A 52 -18.61 -6.13 9.61
CA GLN A 52 -17.74 -5.91 8.44
C GLN A 52 -18.19 -4.73 7.57
N LYS A 53 -18.94 -3.78 8.15
CA LYS A 53 -19.41 -2.61 7.41
C LYS A 53 -18.21 -1.72 7.05
N VAL A 54 -18.30 -1.15 5.87
CA VAL A 54 -17.38 -0.13 5.37
C VAL A 54 -18.03 1.23 5.57
N ASP A 55 -17.27 2.21 6.04
CA ASP A 55 -17.79 3.56 6.27
C ASP A 55 -18.08 4.28 4.95
N ARG A 56 -18.95 5.30 5.00
CA ARG A 56 -19.35 6.06 3.80
C ARG A 56 -18.14 6.67 3.09
N GLN A 57 -17.20 7.23 3.85
CA GLN A 57 -15.96 7.80 3.30
C GLN A 57 -15.09 6.75 2.61
N GLU A 58 -15.05 5.54 3.16
CA GLU A 58 -14.29 4.42 2.60
C GLU A 58 -14.94 3.94 1.30
N MET A 59 -16.28 3.84 1.25
CA MET A 59 -17.02 3.53 0.03
C MET A 59 -16.77 4.56 -1.08
N VAL A 60 -16.77 5.86 -0.76
CA VAL A 60 -16.42 6.92 -1.72
C VAL A 60 -14.97 6.77 -2.20
N GLY A 61 -14.05 6.49 -1.28
CA GLY A 61 -12.64 6.24 -1.58
C GLY A 61 -12.45 5.07 -2.55
N VAL A 62 -13.15 3.95 -2.33
CA VAL A 62 -13.11 2.78 -3.22
C VAL A 62 -13.63 3.13 -4.61
N VAL A 63 -14.77 3.82 -4.72
CA VAL A 63 -15.35 4.19 -6.01
C VAL A 63 -14.42 5.13 -6.79
N ALA A 64 -13.83 6.12 -6.12
CA ALA A 64 -12.88 7.04 -6.73
C ALA A 64 -11.60 6.31 -7.19
N ALA A 65 -11.06 5.42 -6.35
CA ALA A 65 -9.87 4.61 -6.64
C ALA A 65 -10.10 3.70 -7.86
N VAL A 66 -11.23 2.98 -7.90
CA VAL A 66 -11.58 2.10 -9.04
C VAL A 66 -11.74 2.90 -10.32
N ARG A 67 -12.45 4.03 -10.29
CA ARG A 67 -12.61 4.88 -11.48
C ARG A 67 -11.26 5.36 -12.01
N ARG A 68 -10.41 5.90 -11.13
CA ARG A 68 -9.05 6.34 -11.50
C ARG A 68 -8.23 5.18 -12.05
N TRP A 69 -8.29 4.01 -11.40
CA TRP A 69 -7.53 2.84 -11.81
C TRP A 69 -7.89 2.39 -13.22
N MET A 70 -9.18 2.35 -13.54
CA MET A 70 -9.65 1.90 -14.86
C MET A 70 -9.33 2.87 -15.99
N THR A 71 -9.03 4.14 -15.70
CA THR A 71 -8.81 5.17 -16.72
C THR A 71 -7.36 5.67 -16.80
N MET A 72 -6.49 5.29 -15.86
CA MET A 72 -5.12 5.79 -15.83
C MET A 72 -4.18 5.03 -16.75
N ASN A 73 -3.11 5.69 -17.19
CA ASN A 73 -2.01 5.01 -17.86
C ASN A 73 -1.18 4.24 -16.81
N HIS A 74 -1.23 2.91 -16.86
CA HIS A 74 -0.49 2.08 -15.93
C HIS A 74 1.00 2.00 -16.22
N GLU A 75 1.45 2.19 -17.46
CA GLU A 75 2.87 2.24 -17.82
C GLU A 75 3.50 3.51 -17.28
N GLU A 76 2.85 4.66 -17.49
CA GLU A 76 3.29 5.95 -16.93
C GLU A 76 3.37 5.89 -15.40
N ARG A 77 2.41 5.24 -14.74
CA ARG A 77 2.45 4.98 -13.29
C ARG A 77 3.71 4.21 -12.85
N LEU A 78 4.15 3.23 -13.64
CA LEU A 78 5.36 2.45 -13.34
C LEU A 78 6.61 3.30 -13.57
N VAL A 79 6.66 4.07 -14.67
CA VAL A 79 7.76 5.00 -14.99
C VAL A 79 7.91 6.09 -13.92
N ASP A 80 6.81 6.66 -13.43
CA ASP A 80 6.82 7.64 -12.33
C ASP A 80 7.38 7.01 -11.04
N THR A 81 7.05 5.75 -10.76
CA THR A 81 7.60 5.03 -9.61
C THR A 81 9.11 4.83 -9.74
N GLU A 82 9.58 4.41 -10.92
CA GLU A 82 11.01 4.29 -11.20
C GLU A 82 11.74 5.63 -11.10
N THR A 83 11.14 6.70 -11.62
CA THR A 83 11.69 8.06 -11.55
C THR A 83 11.87 8.51 -10.10
N LYS A 84 10.90 8.23 -9.23
CA LYS A 84 11.01 8.50 -7.79
C LYS A 84 12.17 7.73 -7.16
N CYS A 85 12.36 6.45 -7.49
CA CYS A 85 13.50 5.67 -7.02
C CYS A 85 14.83 6.28 -7.47
N ARG A 86 14.95 6.70 -8.73
CA ARG A 86 16.15 7.37 -9.25
C ARG A 86 16.43 8.71 -8.57
N ASN A 87 15.37 9.49 -8.30
CA ASN A 87 15.49 10.77 -7.58
C ASN A 87 15.99 10.58 -6.14
N MET A 88 15.60 9.50 -5.47
CA MET A 88 16.10 9.15 -4.13
C MET A 88 17.55 8.63 -4.17
N LEU A 89 17.89 7.82 -5.17
CA LEU A 89 19.20 7.21 -5.31
C LEU A 89 20.29 8.22 -5.69
N SER A 90 20.00 9.13 -6.63
CA SER A 90 20.97 10.07 -7.20
C SER A 90 21.78 10.88 -6.17
N PRO A 91 21.17 11.52 -5.15
CA PRO A 91 21.93 12.30 -4.17
C PRO A 91 22.75 11.45 -3.19
N LEU A 92 22.50 10.14 -3.11
CA LEU A 92 23.19 9.24 -2.19
C LEU A 92 24.41 8.55 -2.84
N LEU A 93 24.55 8.66 -4.16
CA LEU A 93 25.68 8.08 -4.89
C LEU A 93 26.99 8.79 -4.56
N GLY A 94 28.03 7.99 -4.31
CA GLY A 94 29.40 8.49 -4.09
C GLY A 94 29.66 9.04 -2.68
N ILE A 95 28.70 8.94 -1.76
CA ILE A 95 28.93 9.23 -0.35
C ILE A 95 29.79 8.11 0.25
N PRO A 96 30.95 8.42 0.85
CA PRO A 96 31.81 7.42 1.47
C PRO A 96 31.06 6.62 2.55
N GLY A 97 31.17 5.29 2.48
CA GLY A 97 30.53 4.39 3.43
C GLY A 97 29.04 4.12 3.17
N LEU A 98 28.49 4.57 2.04
CA LEU A 98 27.13 4.22 1.63
C LEU A 98 27.14 3.31 0.39
N THR A 99 26.35 2.24 0.43
CA THR A 99 26.03 1.41 -0.74
C THR A 99 24.55 1.58 -1.04
N VAL A 100 24.23 2.01 -2.27
CA VAL A 100 22.85 2.35 -2.66
C VAL A 100 22.52 1.68 -3.98
N GLU A 101 21.44 0.89 -3.98
CA GLU A 101 21.04 0.10 -5.13
C GLU A 101 19.54 0.21 -5.41
N LEU A 102 19.17 0.01 -6.68
CA LEU A 102 17.76 -0.17 -7.04
C LEU A 102 17.37 -1.62 -6.80
N ILE A 103 16.21 -1.83 -6.18
CA ILE A 103 15.61 -3.16 -6.11
C ILE A 103 15.24 -3.59 -7.53
N ASN A 104 15.86 -4.68 -7.97
CA ASN A 104 15.76 -5.31 -9.28
C ASN A 104 14.95 -6.62 -9.22
N ASN A 105 14.34 -6.94 -8.08
CA ASN A 105 13.41 -8.06 -7.96
C ASN A 105 12.00 -7.67 -8.44
N ILE A 106 11.68 -8.07 -9.67
CA ILE A 106 10.38 -7.85 -10.31
C ILE A 106 9.32 -8.85 -9.76
N ILE A 107 9.73 -9.87 -8.99
CA ILE A 107 8.87 -10.91 -8.44
C ILE A 107 8.52 -10.59 -6.98
N GLY A 108 7.37 -9.96 -6.74
CA GLY A 108 6.84 -9.75 -5.39
C GLY A 108 5.95 -8.50 -5.25
N HIS A 109 5.58 -8.18 -4.00
CA HIS A 109 4.77 -7.01 -3.67
C HIS A 109 5.53 -5.67 -3.75
N GLN A 110 6.85 -5.69 -3.94
CA GLN A 110 7.72 -4.51 -4.02
C GLN A 110 8.62 -4.55 -5.26
N PRO A 111 8.05 -4.32 -6.47
CA PRO A 111 8.81 -4.36 -7.72
C PRO A 111 9.73 -3.14 -7.93
N TYR A 112 9.61 -2.09 -7.09
CA TYR A 112 10.42 -0.87 -7.16
C TYR A 112 10.80 -0.43 -5.76
N GLY A 113 12.07 -0.03 -5.58
CA GLY A 113 12.57 0.52 -4.33
C GLY A 113 14.05 0.86 -4.42
N VAL A 114 14.56 1.49 -3.36
CA VAL A 114 15.97 1.80 -3.17
C VAL A 114 16.42 1.10 -1.89
N THR A 115 17.47 0.31 -1.96
CA THR A 115 18.18 -0.22 -0.79
C THR A 115 19.34 0.69 -0.46
N LEU A 116 19.56 0.92 0.84
CA LEU A 116 20.65 1.72 1.37
C LEU A 116 21.30 0.90 2.48
N GLU A 117 22.59 0.65 2.32
CA GLU A 117 23.44 0.08 3.36
C GLU A 117 24.44 1.14 3.83
N VAL A 118 24.70 1.14 5.14
CA VAL A 118 25.57 2.09 5.82
C VAL A 118 26.72 1.33 6.45
N ASP A 119 27.94 1.63 6.02
CA ASP A 119 29.18 1.19 6.67
C ASP A 119 29.48 2.13 7.84
N SER A 120 29.29 1.64 9.06
CA SER A 120 29.51 2.42 10.28
C SER A 120 30.98 2.73 10.54
N ASP A 121 31.91 1.94 10.02
CA ASP A 121 33.35 2.17 10.23
C ASP A 121 33.82 3.40 9.43
N VAL A 122 33.16 3.67 8.30
CA VAL A 122 33.43 4.84 7.46
C VAL A 122 32.58 6.05 7.84
N THR A 123 31.28 5.84 8.09
CA THR A 123 30.33 6.95 8.35
C THR A 123 30.29 7.39 9.80
N GLY A 124 30.79 6.58 10.73
CA GLY A 124 30.74 6.83 12.18
C GLY A 124 29.35 6.67 12.80
N ILE A 125 28.34 6.26 12.02
CA ILE A 125 26.97 6.05 12.47
C ILE A 125 26.39 4.78 11.86
N THR A 126 25.44 4.15 12.54
CA THR A 126 24.71 3.01 11.98
C THR A 126 23.50 3.47 11.18
N ALA A 127 22.92 2.57 10.38
CA ALA A 127 21.62 2.80 9.75
C ALA A 127 20.50 3.09 10.78
N HIS A 128 20.60 2.50 11.98
CA HIS A 128 19.64 2.75 13.06
C HIS A 128 19.75 4.18 13.63
N ASP A 129 20.98 4.69 13.78
CA ASP A 129 21.22 6.07 14.23
C ASP A 129 20.64 7.07 13.23
N SER A 130 20.80 6.79 11.94
CA SER A 130 20.22 7.59 10.85
C SER A 130 18.68 7.66 10.95
N LEU A 131 18.02 6.53 11.22
CA LEU A 131 16.58 6.51 11.48
C LEU A 131 16.19 7.34 12.71
N THR A 132 17.04 7.39 13.72
CA THR A 132 16.81 8.16 14.95
C THR A 132 16.94 9.66 14.69
N TYR A 133 17.90 10.10 13.87
CA TYR A 133 18.03 11.50 13.49
C TYR A 133 16.89 12.00 12.59
N LEU A 134 16.35 11.12 11.75
CA LEU A 134 15.24 11.46 10.84
C LEU A 134 13.87 11.46 11.54
N LYS A 135 13.76 10.92 12.76
CA LYS A 135 12.54 10.99 13.54
C LYS A 135 12.36 12.40 14.12
N PRO A 136 11.18 13.03 13.97
CA PRO A 136 10.96 14.40 14.44
C PRO A 136 11.09 14.62 15.95
N GLU A 137 11.08 13.56 16.77
CA GLU A 137 10.93 13.66 18.23
C GLU A 137 12.25 13.73 19.02
N THR A 138 13.41 13.63 18.36
CA THR A 138 14.72 13.48 19.03
C THR A 138 15.51 14.78 19.22
N HIS A 139 15.00 15.94 18.78
CA HIS A 139 15.75 17.21 18.85
C HIS A 139 15.54 18.05 20.14
N LEU A 140 14.86 17.55 21.17
CA LEU A 140 14.58 18.32 22.41
C LEU A 140 15.38 17.91 23.66
N SER A 141 16.48 17.16 23.55
CA SER A 141 17.30 16.81 24.72
C SER A 141 18.80 17.03 24.52
N GLY A 142 19.21 18.27 24.25
CA GLY A 142 20.64 18.58 24.09
C GLY A 142 21.06 20.04 24.12
N LEU A 143 20.21 20.97 24.56
CA LEU A 143 20.63 22.35 24.84
C LEU A 143 20.30 22.66 26.30
N SER A 144 21.27 22.38 27.16
CA SER A 144 21.43 23.00 28.48
C SER A 144 21.94 24.43 28.33
#